data_AF-A0A3D4TMR3-F1
#
_entry.id   AF-A0A3D4TMR3-F1
#
_cell.length_a   1.000
_cell.length_b   1.000
_cell.length_c   1.000
_cell.angle_alpha   90.00
_cell.angle_beta   90.00
_cell.angle_gamma   90.00
#
_symmetry.space_group_name_H-M   'P 1'
#
loop_
_entity.id
_entity.type
_entity.pdbx_description
1 polymer ?
#
loop_
_entity_poly.entity_id
_entity_poly.type
_entity_poly.pdbx_seq_one_letter_code
_entity_poly.pdbx_strand_id
1 'polypeptide(L)'
;EAVVRAIIHAESAYNPTALSRAGAQGLMQLMPPTAARFGVSDSYDAGQNIRGGVQYLAWLLKRFNGDLTLAAAGYNAGEGAVDRHGGVPPYSETQYYVRRVGQLAERYRTALSHQ
;
A
#
# COMPACT_ATOMS: atom_id res chain seq x y z
N GLU A 1 6.72 -8.95 -6.53
CA GLU A 1 5.34 -9.44 -6.75
C GLU A 1 4.57 -9.73 -5.45
N ALA A 2 5.08 -10.56 -4.53
CA ALA A 2 4.38 -10.92 -3.29
C ALA A 2 3.90 -9.72 -2.44
N VAL A 3 4.75 -8.69 -2.28
CA VAL A 3 4.39 -7.48 -1.52
C VAL A 3 3.23 -6.72 -2.18
N VAL A 4 3.19 -6.62 -3.51
CA VAL A 4 2.10 -5.93 -4.23
C VAL A 4 0.77 -6.65 -3.99
N ARG A 5 0.77 -7.99 -4.07
CA ARG A 5 -0.40 -8.82 -3.75
C ARG A 5 -0.84 -8.63 -2.30
N ALA A 6 0.11 -8.54 -1.37
CA ALA A 6 -0.17 -8.28 0.04
C ALA A 6 -0.83 -6.92 0.27
N ILE A 7 -0.36 -5.85 -0.38
CA ILE A 7 -0.96 -4.52 -0.30
C ILE A 7 -2.39 -4.54 -0.87
N ILE A 8 -2.61 -5.06 -2.09
CA ILE A 8 -3.96 -5.13 -2.69
C ILE A 8 -4.93 -5.90 -1.77
N HIS A 9 -4.48 -7.02 -1.21
CA HIS A 9 -5.30 -7.80 -0.28
C HIS A 9 -5.60 -6.99 1.00
N ALA A 10 -4.59 -6.34 1.58
CA ALA A 10 -4.77 -5.55 2.79
C ALA A 10 -5.75 -4.38 2.58
N GLU A 11 -5.67 -3.71 1.43
CA GLU A 11 -6.41 -2.51 1.09
C GLU A 11 -7.87 -2.79 0.71
N SER A 12 -8.11 -3.67 -0.26
CA SER A 12 -9.45 -3.84 -0.84
C SER A 12 -9.99 -5.25 -0.84
N ALA A 13 -9.19 -6.22 -0.36
CA ALA A 13 -9.45 -7.65 -0.56
C ALA A 13 -9.77 -7.97 -2.04
N TYR A 14 -9.06 -7.31 -2.97
CA TYR A 14 -9.24 -7.41 -4.43
C TYR A 14 -10.56 -6.86 -4.98
N ASN A 15 -11.29 -6.03 -4.24
CA ASN A 15 -12.44 -5.31 -4.80
C ASN A 15 -11.97 -4.08 -5.61
N PRO A 16 -12.15 -4.04 -6.95
CA PRO A 16 -11.69 -2.92 -7.77
C PRO A 16 -12.54 -1.66 -7.64
N THR A 17 -13.74 -1.76 -7.07
CA THR A 17 -14.64 -0.61 -6.85
C THR A 17 -14.69 -0.16 -5.39
N ALA A 18 -13.74 -0.61 -4.57
CA ALA A 18 -13.66 -0.23 -3.16
C ALA A 18 -13.50 1.28 -2.98
N LEU A 19 -14.27 1.85 -2.04
CA LEU A 19 -14.20 3.24 -1.61
C LEU A 19 -14.16 3.29 -0.09
N SER A 20 -13.09 3.82 0.50
CA SER A 20 -13.02 4.02 1.95
C SER A 20 -13.82 5.23 2.40
N ARG A 21 -14.12 5.31 3.70
CA ARG A 21 -14.76 6.50 4.32
C ARG A 21 -13.93 7.77 4.17
N ALA A 22 -12.60 7.64 4.04
CA ALA A 22 -11.69 8.77 3.84
C ALA A 22 -11.53 9.15 2.35
N GLY A 23 -12.12 8.38 1.43
CA GLY A 23 -12.07 8.64 -0.01
C GLY A 23 -10.95 7.91 -0.76
N ALA A 24 -10.32 6.89 -0.16
CA ALA A 24 -9.35 6.04 -0.84
C ALA A 24 -10.06 5.10 -1.83
N GLN A 25 -9.48 4.88 -3.00
CA GLN A 25 -10.18 4.28 -4.15
C GLN A 25 -9.44 3.11 -4.80
N GLY A 26 -10.22 2.11 -5.22
CA GLY A 26 -9.77 1.00 -6.06
C GLY A 26 -8.98 -0.08 -5.32
N LEU A 27 -8.30 -0.93 -6.10
CA LEU A 27 -7.59 -2.11 -5.62
C LEU A 27 -6.51 -1.82 -4.58
N MET A 28 -5.79 -0.73 -4.76
CA MET A 28 -4.67 -0.31 -3.91
C MET A 28 -5.02 0.90 -3.05
N GLN A 29 -6.32 1.24 -2.95
CA GLN A 29 -6.88 2.30 -2.11
C GLN A 29 -6.05 3.59 -2.13
N LEU A 30 -5.88 4.15 -3.33
CA LEU A 30 -5.15 5.41 -3.47
C LEU A 30 -6.04 6.56 -3.04
N MET A 31 -5.52 7.44 -2.18
CA MET A 31 -6.12 8.74 -1.95
C MET A 31 -6.06 9.58 -3.23
N PRO A 32 -7.06 10.43 -3.55
CA PRO A 32 -7.07 11.18 -4.80
C PRO A 32 -5.81 12.01 -5.08
N PRO A 33 -5.20 12.71 -4.08
CA PRO A 33 -3.92 13.40 -4.30
C PRO A 33 -2.76 12.45 -4.66
N THR A 34 -2.72 11.26 -4.06
CA THR A 34 -1.72 10.23 -4.37
C THR A 34 -1.95 9.65 -5.77
N ALA A 35 -3.20 9.35 -6.12
CA ALA A 35 -3.58 8.90 -7.46
C ALA A 35 -3.10 9.90 -8.52
N ALA A 36 -3.39 11.19 -8.34
CA ALA A 36 -2.95 12.26 -9.24
C ALA A 36 -1.42 12.35 -9.33
N ARG A 37 -0.71 12.30 -8.19
CA ARG A 37 0.77 12.33 -8.13
C ARG A 37 1.42 11.18 -8.91
N PHE A 38 0.77 10.02 -8.97
CA PHE A 38 1.28 8.82 -9.64
C PHE A 38 0.53 8.48 -10.94
N GLY A 39 -0.08 9.47 -11.59
CA GLY A 39 -0.60 9.36 -12.95
C GLY A 39 -1.84 8.49 -13.11
N VAL A 40 -2.63 8.32 -12.05
CA VAL A 40 -3.91 7.60 -12.08
C VAL A 40 -5.03 8.60 -12.36
N SER A 41 -5.62 8.53 -13.55
CA SER A 41 -6.76 9.37 -13.96
C SER A 41 -8.11 8.75 -13.60
N ASP A 42 -8.19 7.41 -13.58
CA ASP A 42 -9.35 6.66 -13.10
C ASP A 42 -8.88 5.63 -12.06
N SER A 43 -9.22 5.86 -10.79
CA SER A 43 -8.85 4.97 -9.69
C SER A 43 -9.62 3.66 -9.67
N TYR A 44 -10.73 3.53 -10.41
CA TYR A 44 -11.50 2.30 -10.51
C TYR A 44 -11.08 1.44 -11.72
N ASP A 45 -10.30 2.00 -12.65
CA ASP A 45 -9.58 1.20 -13.64
C ASP A 45 -8.45 0.41 -12.93
N ALA A 46 -8.59 -0.92 -12.92
CA ALA A 46 -7.68 -1.80 -12.19
C ALA A 46 -6.22 -1.65 -12.66
N GLY A 47 -6.00 -1.48 -13.97
CA GLY A 47 -4.66 -1.36 -14.55
C GLY A 47 -3.95 -0.07 -14.14
N GLN A 48 -4.66 1.06 -14.17
CA GLN A 48 -4.16 2.35 -13.69
C GLN A 48 -3.91 2.31 -12.18
N ASN A 49 -4.89 1.83 -11.40
CA ASN A 49 -4.80 1.81 -9.94
C ASN A 49 -3.62 0.95 -9.45
N ILE A 50 -3.43 -0.25 -10.02
CA ILE A 50 -2.27 -1.10 -9.69
C ILE A 50 -0.96 -0.41 -10.09
N ARG A 51 -0.89 0.17 -11.29
CA ARG A 51 0.35 0.83 -11.76
C ARG A 51 0.73 2.00 -10.86
N GLY A 52 -0.22 2.87 -10.54
CA GLY A 52 0.01 4.01 -9.65
C GLY A 52 0.38 3.60 -8.23
N GLY A 53 -0.33 2.61 -7.66
CA GLY A 53 -0.03 2.11 -6.33
C GLY A 53 1.32 1.39 -6.23
N VAL A 54 1.73 0.66 -7.27
CA VAL A 54 3.07 0.07 -7.35
C VAL A 54 4.16 1.14 -7.44
N GLN A 55 3.93 2.21 -8.23
CA GLN A 55 4.87 3.33 -8.29
C GLN A 55 4.99 4.06 -6.94
N TYR A 56 3.86 4.26 -6.25
CA TYR A 56 3.86 4.84 -4.91
C TYR A 56 4.62 3.96 -3.91
N LEU A 57 4.33 2.65 -3.89
CA LEU A 57 5.05 1.69 -3.05
C LEU A 57 6.56 1.67 -3.34
N ALA A 58 6.96 1.68 -4.61
CA ALA A 58 8.37 1.73 -4.99
C ALA A 58 9.05 3.03 -4.53
N TRP A 59 8.34 4.16 -4.62
CA TRP A 59 8.82 5.44 -4.11
C TRP A 59 9.03 5.41 -2.59
N LEU A 60 8.09 4.83 -1.84
CA LEU A 60 8.19 4.66 -0.39
C LEU A 60 9.36 3.74 -0.01
N LEU A 61 9.51 2.60 -0.69
CA LEU A 61 10.63 1.69 -0.46
C LEU A 61 11.97 2.39 -0.70
N LYS A 62 12.08 3.19 -1.77
CA LYS A 62 13.29 4.00 -2.02
C LYS A 62 13.52 5.02 -0.90
N ARG A 63 12.47 5.72 -0.46
CA ARG A 63 12.54 6.72 0.61
C ARG A 63 13.05 6.12 1.92
N PHE A 64 12.59 4.92 2.25
CA PHE A 64 12.90 4.24 3.51
C PHE A 64 13.98 3.14 3.34
N ASN A 65 14.89 3.30 2.37
CA ASN A 65 16.07 2.44 2.19
C ASN A 65 15.75 0.92 2.09
N GLY A 66 14.63 0.57 1.49
CA GLY A 66 14.16 -0.80 1.32
C GLY A 66 13.46 -1.39 2.54
N ASP A 67 13.27 -0.63 3.62
CA ASP A 67 12.54 -1.08 4.81
C ASP A 67 11.04 -1.21 4.49
N LEU A 68 10.59 -2.46 4.37
CA LEU A 68 9.19 -2.77 4.08
C LEU A 68 8.24 -2.35 5.22
N THR A 69 8.71 -2.36 6.47
CA THR A 69 7.91 -1.95 7.64
C THR A 69 7.58 -0.47 7.54
N LEU A 70 8.58 0.36 7.27
CA LEU A 70 8.41 1.80 7.10
C LEU A 70 7.66 2.15 5.82
N ALA A 71 7.91 1.43 4.72
CA ALA A 71 7.16 1.63 3.49
C ALA A 71 5.68 1.29 3.66
N ALA A 72 5.32 0.18 4.33
CA ALA A 72 3.94 -0.16 4.61
C ALA A 72 3.28 0.86 5.55
N ALA A 73 4.00 1.36 6.56
CA ALA A 73 3.52 2.41 7.44
C ALA A 73 3.24 3.71 6.65
N GLY A 74 4.16 4.12 5.77
CA GLY A 74 3.98 5.29 4.91
C GLY A 74 2.88 5.12 3.87
N TYR A 75 2.65 3.90 3.38
CA TYR A 75 1.55 3.62 2.46
C TYR A 75 0.19 3.90 3.11
N ASN A 76 -0.01 3.45 4.36
CA ASN A 76 -1.26 3.61 5.10
C ASN A 76 -1.42 5.00 5.76
N ALA A 77 -0.38 5.52 6.41
CA ALA A 77 -0.45 6.75 7.20
C ALA A 77 0.10 8.00 6.49
N GLY A 78 0.68 7.84 5.30
CA GLY A 78 1.47 8.85 4.61
C GLY A 78 2.92 8.91 5.10
N GLU A 79 3.84 9.21 4.18
CA GLU A 79 5.28 9.29 4.48
C GLU A 79 5.61 10.33 5.56
N GLY A 80 4.89 11.45 5.57
CA GLY A 80 5.14 12.54 6.52
C GLY A 80 4.81 12.15 7.97
N ALA A 81 3.90 11.19 8.17
CA ALA A 81 3.64 10.64 9.50
C ALA A 81 4.82 9.79 9.98
N VAL A 82 5.41 8.99 9.08
CA VAL A 82 6.62 8.20 9.39
C VAL A 82 7.79 9.11 9.72
N ASP A 83 8.01 10.16 8.90
CA ASP A 83 9.09 11.13 9.12
C ASP A 83 8.95 11.83 10.48
N ARG A 84 7.73 12.28 10.83
CA ARG A 84 7.47 12.98 12.09
C ARG A 84 7.75 12.13 13.33
N HIS A 85 7.48 10.83 13.25
CA HIS A 85 7.67 9.91 14.38
C HIS A 85 9.02 9.19 14.36
N GLY A 86 9.81 9.33 13.29
CA GLY A 86 11.08 8.61 13.13
C GLY A 86 10.91 7.09 13.04
N GLY A 87 9.74 6.62 12.57
CA GLY A 87 9.39 5.20 12.58
C GLY A 87 7.91 4.96 12.32
N VAL A 88 7.42 3.75 12.61
CA VAL A 88 5.99 3.43 12.50
C VAL A 88 5.19 4.34 13.46
N PRO A 89 4.26 5.17 12.96
CA PRO A 89 3.45 6.04 13.81
C PRO A 89 2.68 5.24 14.89
N PRO A 90 2.43 5.81 16.08
CA PRO A 90 1.67 5.16 17.15
C PRO A 90 0.15 5.14 16.86
N TYR A 91 -0.25 4.91 15.62
CA TYR A 91 -1.64 4.77 15.19
C TYR A 91 -1.98 3.27 15.18
N SER A 92 -2.99 2.88 15.96
CA SER A 92 -3.39 1.47 16.08
C SER A 92 -3.69 0.82 14.72
N GLU A 93 -4.33 1.57 13.82
CA GLU A 93 -4.62 1.14 12.45
C GLU A 93 -3.33 0.86 11.66
N THR A 94 -2.38 1.79 11.66
CA THR A 94 -1.11 1.65 10.93
C THR A 94 -0.27 0.50 11.47
N GLN A 95 -0.19 0.33 12.79
CA GLN A 95 0.53 -0.80 13.39
C GLN A 95 -0.11 -2.15 13.00
N TYR A 96 -1.44 -2.21 12.96
CA TYR A 96 -2.15 -3.40 12.50
C TYR A 96 -1.91 -3.65 11.00
N TYR A 97 -1.98 -2.60 10.19
CA TYR A 97 -1.74 -2.64 8.76
C TYR A 97 -0.36 -3.21 8.42
N VAL A 98 0.70 -2.68 9.05
CA VAL A 98 2.08 -3.15 8.87
C VAL A 98 2.21 -4.65 9.16
N ARG A 99 1.64 -5.12 10.29
CA ARG A 99 1.65 -6.55 10.63
C ARG A 99 0.90 -7.39 9.59
N ARG A 100 -0.27 -6.93 9.15
CA ARG A 100 -1.09 -7.62 8.15
C ARG A 100 -0.36 -7.73 6.81
N VAL A 101 0.27 -6.66 6.34
CA VAL A 101 1.06 -6.66 5.09
C VAL A 101 2.24 -7.63 5.19
N GLY A 102 2.97 -7.63 6.31
CA GLY A 102 4.08 -8.57 6.53
C GLY A 102 3.64 -10.03 6.45
N GLN A 103 2.56 -10.38 7.14
CA GLN A 103 2.01 -11.75 7.13
C GLN A 103 1.52 -12.16 5.73
N LEU A 104 0.82 -11.28 5.02
CA LEU A 104 0.33 -11.54 3.67
C LEU A 104 1.49 -11.68 2.67
N ALA A 105 2.52 -10.83 2.79
CA ALA A 105 3.68 -10.87 1.91
C ALA A 105 4.43 -12.20 2.04
N GLU A 106 4.56 -12.72 3.26
CA GLU A 106 5.15 -14.04 3.49
C GLU A 106 4.31 -15.14 2.84
N ARG A 107 3.00 -15.15 3.09
CA ARG A 107 2.07 -16.14 2.49
C ARG A 107 2.15 -16.16 0.97
N TYR A 108 2.15 -14.98 0.34
CA TYR A 108 2.27 -14.89 -1.12
C TYR A 108 3.66 -15.32 -1.62
N ARG A 109 4.74 -15.06 -0.86
CA ARG A 109 6.08 -15.51 -1.23
C ARG A 109 6.16 -17.03 -1.23
N THR A 110 5.64 -17.69 -0.20
CA THR A 110 5.57 -19.15 -0.12
C THR A 110 4.73 -19.74 -1.25
N ALA A 111 3.54 -19.18 -1.51
CA ALA A 111 2.68 -19.67 -2.58
C ALA A 111 3.35 -19.55 -3.97
N LEU A 112 4.08 -18.47 -4.22
CA LEU A 112 4.79 -18.25 -5.49
C LEU A 112 6.05 -19.11 -5.63
N SER A 113 6.71 -19.52 -4.53
CA SER A 113 7.88 -20.41 -4.61
C SER A 113 7.53 -21.88 -4.89
N HIS A 114 6.24 -22.23 -4.79
CA HIS A 114 5.72 -23.56 -5.07
C HIS A 114 4.99 -23.66 -6.42
N GLN A 115 5.01 -22.59 -7.22
CA GLN A 115 4.59 -22.58 -8.62
C GLN A 115 5.80 -22.79 -9.55
#